data_AF-A0A0F8DEW9-F1
#
_entry.id   AF-A0A0F8DEW9-F1
#
_cell.length_a   1.000
_cell.length_b   1.000
_cell.length_c   1.000
_cell.angle_alpha   90.00
_cell.angle_beta   90.00
_cell.angle_gamma   90.00
#
_symmetry.space_group_name_H-M   'P 1'
#
loop_
_entity.id
_entity.type
_entity.pdbx_description
1 polymer ?
#
loop_
_entity_poly.entity_id
_entity_poly.type
_entity_poly.pdbx_seq_one_letter_code
_entity_poly.pdbx_strand_id
1 'polypeptide(L)'
;MDGGVRINRLIVLLAAFLLFASITGIGTAAETFVQSEDSIQEAVNSARPGDVIIVKPGTYAENIVVTKNNLVIRSESGNPEDTVIEPYDPDTDVLIIEADNITVNGFMITGAGDNCSGIYLNDSNNCLLENNKFFNNSEGIHLESSAKNRVFNNVILKVSRGIIIEQSEYNSVESNKASKCRYGIYLLNSKGNRVSKNTAQENREYGIVLSASNDNTLSGNTASNNGRGIHIGTSDGNTLSDNTITSNEVCGLFVCPRSDKNLVFNNYFNNTLNAEANNGTANAYNKPKTAGTNIAGGPYIGGNFWAMPNGTGFSETASDLDGNGIADERYRLENSHYIDYLPLVAFKPPEPVLPVANLSTNISEGYAPLSVQFTDSSQNATSRSWDFDNDGILDSSDETPIHTYSVPGTCIVNLTASNENGTDSKLITITVKDENVTDIQPESETGTPGEDYVDTTGSQAEQSSGQEGISSIPGFEMIYGVFCLFVIFLYRGTGK
;
A
#
# COMPACT_ATOMS: atom_id res chain seq x y z
N MET A 1 -24.10 74.66 -10.45
CA MET A 1 -23.01 74.83 -9.48
C MET A 1 -22.43 73.47 -9.22
N ASP A 2 -21.30 73.19 -9.87
CA ASP A 2 -20.47 72.01 -9.67
C ASP A 2 -19.84 72.05 -8.28
N GLY A 3 -19.80 70.91 -7.61
CA GLY A 3 -19.15 70.75 -6.30
C GLY A 3 -19.06 69.31 -5.84
N GLY A 4 -18.99 68.35 -6.77
CA GLY A 4 -18.73 66.94 -6.45
C GLY A 4 -17.25 66.74 -6.20
N VAL A 5 -16.86 66.56 -4.93
CA VAL A 5 -15.51 66.15 -4.54
C VAL A 5 -15.22 64.79 -5.21
N ARG A 6 -14.44 64.80 -6.30
CA ARG A 6 -13.84 63.59 -6.85
C ARG A 6 -12.74 63.15 -5.90
N ILE A 7 -13.09 62.39 -4.86
CA ILE A 7 -12.11 61.64 -4.08
C ILE A 7 -11.48 60.66 -5.05
N ASN A 8 -10.23 60.95 -5.41
CA ASN A 8 -9.47 60.18 -6.37
C ASN A 8 -9.42 58.72 -5.86
N ARG A 9 -9.77 57.72 -6.69
CA ARG A 9 -9.69 56.29 -6.31
C ARG A 9 -8.32 55.93 -5.72
N LEU A 10 -7.29 56.67 -6.12
CA LEU A 10 -5.93 56.60 -5.58
C LEU A 10 -5.82 56.94 -4.08
N ILE A 11 -6.61 57.88 -3.56
CA ILE A 11 -6.60 58.31 -2.15
C ILE A 11 -7.33 57.29 -1.27
N VAL A 12 -8.43 56.69 -1.76
CA VAL A 12 -9.12 55.59 -1.07
C VAL A 12 -8.25 54.33 -1.04
N LEU A 13 -7.53 54.03 -2.13
CA LEU A 13 -6.55 52.94 -2.18
C LEU A 13 -5.33 53.21 -1.30
N LEU A 14 -4.81 54.45 -1.25
CA LEU A 14 -3.71 54.81 -0.34
C LEU A 14 -4.14 54.74 1.13
N ALA A 15 -5.36 55.18 1.46
CA ALA A 15 -5.88 55.12 2.82
C ALA A 15 -6.16 53.68 3.26
N ALA A 16 -6.65 52.81 2.36
CA ALA A 16 -6.80 51.37 2.62
C ALA A 16 -5.44 50.67 2.73
N PHE A 17 -4.46 51.03 1.91
CA PHE A 17 -3.10 50.51 1.99
C PHE A 17 -2.37 50.97 3.27
N LEU A 18 -2.60 52.21 3.73
CA LEU A 18 -2.09 52.71 5.00
C LEU A 18 -2.83 52.10 6.21
N LEU A 19 -4.12 51.76 6.09
CA LEU A 19 -4.83 50.98 7.11
C LEU A 19 -4.29 49.54 7.20
N PHE A 20 -3.98 48.90 6.07
CA PHE A 20 -3.33 47.58 6.05
C PHE A 20 -1.86 47.64 6.51
N ALA A 21 -1.13 48.71 6.20
CA ALA A 21 0.23 48.94 6.68
C ALA A 21 0.28 49.35 8.17
N SER A 22 -0.84 49.75 8.77
CA SER A 22 -0.96 50.01 10.22
C SER A 22 -1.27 48.75 11.05
N ILE A 23 -1.46 47.60 10.39
CA ILE A 23 -1.48 46.26 11.02
C ILE A 23 -0.23 45.49 10.55
N THR A 24 0.94 46.12 10.53
CA THR A 24 2.23 45.40 10.40
C THR A 24 2.83 45.07 11.77
N GLY A 25 1.96 44.79 12.74
CA GLY A 25 2.31 44.18 14.02
C GLY A 25 2.33 42.65 13.95
N ILE A 26 2.39 42.04 12.76
CA ILE A 26 2.76 40.63 12.64
C ILE A 26 4.27 40.60 12.82
N GLY A 27 4.72 40.47 14.08
CA GLY A 27 6.08 40.06 14.35
C GLY A 27 6.34 38.80 13.53
N THR A 28 7.43 38.77 12.76
CA THR A 28 7.88 37.54 12.12
C THR A 28 8.01 36.47 13.19
N ALA A 29 7.50 35.27 12.94
CA ALA A 29 7.70 34.11 13.81
C ALA A 29 9.18 34.02 14.22
N ALA A 30 9.48 34.13 15.51
CA ALA A 30 10.84 34.06 15.97
C ALA A 30 11.25 32.59 16.09
N GLU A 31 12.46 32.26 15.64
CA GLU A 31 13.07 30.96 15.90
C GLU A 31 13.93 31.04 17.17
N THR A 32 13.67 30.16 18.13
CA THR A 32 14.44 30.03 19.37
C THR A 32 15.12 28.67 19.38
N PHE A 33 16.43 28.64 19.52
CA PHE A 33 17.21 27.40 19.59
C PHE A 33 17.49 27.04 21.05
N VAL A 34 17.10 25.85 21.46
CA VAL A 34 17.35 25.31 22.81
C VAL A 34 18.58 24.39 22.73
N GLN A 35 19.66 24.73 23.44
CA GLN A 35 20.82 23.83 23.59
C GLN A 35 20.53 22.75 24.64
N SER A 36 21.35 21.69 24.69
CA SER A 36 21.17 20.56 25.61
C SER A 36 21.15 20.92 27.11
N GLU A 37 21.74 22.07 27.44
CA GLU A 37 21.85 22.63 28.79
C GLU A 37 20.80 23.71 29.09
N ASP A 38 20.05 24.13 28.07
CA ASP A 38 18.95 25.10 28.19
C ASP A 38 17.62 24.37 28.47
N SER A 39 16.66 25.08 29.07
CA SER A 39 15.33 24.53 29.33
C SER A 39 14.38 24.76 28.15
N ILE A 40 13.70 23.69 27.73
CA ILE A 40 12.60 23.78 26.77
C ILE A 40 11.44 24.58 27.40
N GLN A 41 11.13 24.36 28.68
CA GLN A 41 10.08 25.10 29.38
C GLN A 41 10.36 26.60 29.42
N GLU A 42 11.60 27.04 29.65
CA GLU A 42 11.97 28.46 29.62
C GLU A 42 11.78 29.08 28.23
N ALA A 43 12.10 28.33 27.16
CA ALA A 43 11.83 28.76 25.79
C ALA A 43 10.31 28.89 25.54
N VAL A 44 9.50 27.93 25.98
CA VAL A 44 8.02 28.00 25.92
C VAL A 44 7.50 29.21 26.70
N ASN A 45 8.03 29.46 27.90
CA ASN A 45 7.67 30.59 28.75
C ASN A 45 8.06 31.95 28.15
N SER A 46 9.07 31.99 27.28
CA SER A 46 9.52 33.22 26.62
C SER A 46 8.88 33.45 25.25
N ALA A 47 8.41 32.39 24.60
CA ALA A 47 7.82 32.42 23.26
C ALA A 47 6.55 33.28 23.18
N ARG A 48 6.30 33.83 21.99
CA ARG A 48 5.06 34.52 21.61
C ARG A 48 4.26 33.65 20.65
N PRO A 49 2.93 33.83 20.57
CA PRO A 49 2.14 33.15 19.56
C PRO A 49 2.71 33.37 18.15
N GLY A 50 2.95 32.27 17.44
CA GLY A 50 3.58 32.20 16.13
C GLY A 50 5.04 31.74 16.17
N ASP A 51 5.70 31.72 17.33
CA ASP A 51 7.12 31.38 17.43
C ASP A 51 7.38 29.87 17.22
N VAL A 52 8.61 29.59 16.81
CA VAL A 52 9.14 28.24 16.59
C VAL A 52 10.27 27.98 17.59
N ILE A 53 10.11 26.96 18.41
CA ILE A 53 11.11 26.43 19.34
C ILE A 53 11.78 25.23 18.67
N ILE A 54 13.08 25.35 18.43
CA ILE A 54 13.91 24.34 17.77
C ILE A 54 14.85 23.77 18.82
N VAL A 55 14.64 22.50 19.16
CA VAL A 55 15.38 21.81 20.23
C VAL A 55 16.51 21.00 19.62
N LYS A 56 17.75 21.26 20.04
CA LYS A 56 18.91 20.53 19.52
C LYS A 56 18.97 19.10 20.07
N PRO A 57 19.67 18.17 19.37
CA PRO A 57 19.90 16.83 19.88
C PRO A 57 20.43 16.81 21.32
N GLY A 58 19.88 15.93 22.14
CA GLY A 58 20.15 15.88 23.58
C GLY A 58 19.05 15.18 24.37
N THR A 59 19.26 15.05 25.67
CA THR A 59 18.27 14.54 26.63
C THR A 59 17.86 15.67 27.56
N TYR A 60 16.55 15.92 27.62
CA TYR A 60 15.94 17.00 28.39
C TYR A 60 15.06 16.38 29.47
N ALA A 61 15.47 16.54 30.73
CA ALA A 61 14.74 16.03 31.89
C ALA A 61 13.79 17.13 32.42
N GLU A 62 12.59 17.22 31.84
CA GLU A 62 11.62 18.28 32.09
C GLU A 62 10.18 17.75 31.97
N ASN A 63 9.27 18.30 32.78
CA ASN A 63 7.83 18.22 32.53
C ASN A 63 7.40 19.57 31.94
N ILE A 64 6.95 19.57 30.69
CA ILE A 64 6.74 20.78 29.91
C ILE A 64 5.25 21.10 29.81
N VAL A 65 4.85 22.31 30.18
CA VAL A 65 3.48 22.82 30.09
C VAL A 65 3.42 23.93 29.04
N VAL A 66 2.55 23.74 28.05
CA VAL A 66 2.33 24.66 26.94
C VAL A 66 0.94 25.30 27.08
N THR A 67 0.91 26.56 27.53
CA THR A 67 -0.33 27.34 27.74
C THR A 67 -0.53 28.45 26.71
N LYS A 68 0.41 28.61 25.77
CA LYS A 68 0.36 29.65 24.75
C LYS A 68 0.02 29.06 23.39
N ASN A 69 -1.01 29.63 22.78
CA ASN A 69 -1.47 29.20 21.46
C ASN A 69 -0.44 29.45 20.36
N ASN A 70 -0.57 28.68 19.28
CA ASN A 70 0.14 28.87 18.02
C ASN A 70 1.66 28.77 18.16
N LEU A 71 2.16 27.69 18.79
CA LEU A 71 3.59 27.42 18.89
C LEU A 71 3.97 26.18 18.09
N VAL A 72 5.16 26.21 17.51
CA VAL A 72 5.81 25.01 16.96
C VAL A 72 6.96 24.62 17.86
N ILE A 73 6.92 23.41 18.39
CA ILE A 73 7.99 22.82 19.20
C ILE A 73 8.49 21.63 18.41
N ARG A 74 9.73 21.67 17.94
CA ARG A 74 10.28 20.60 17.09
C ARG A 74 11.73 20.30 17.41
N SER A 75 12.16 19.07 17.18
CA SER A 75 13.57 18.75 17.16
C SER A 75 14.25 19.40 15.95
N GLU A 76 15.53 19.75 16.12
CA GLU A 76 16.36 20.29 15.05
C GLU A 76 16.65 19.22 14.00
N SER A 77 16.93 17.97 14.43
CA SER A 77 17.29 16.87 13.52
C SER A 77 16.09 16.28 12.78
N GLY A 78 14.88 16.40 13.34
CA GLY A 78 13.68 15.73 12.83
C GLY A 78 13.67 14.21 13.00
N ASN A 79 14.72 13.63 13.57
CA ASN A 79 14.79 12.21 13.92
C ASN A 79 14.52 12.05 15.42
N PRO A 80 13.41 11.38 15.81
CA PRO A 80 13.04 11.18 17.22
C PRO A 80 14.16 10.63 18.10
N GLU A 81 15.05 9.80 17.57
CA GLU A 81 16.09 9.17 18.39
C GLU A 81 17.13 10.17 18.94
N ASP A 82 17.28 11.33 18.32
CA ASP A 82 18.36 12.26 18.65
C ASP A 82 17.97 13.25 19.75
N THR A 83 16.68 13.47 19.98
CA THR A 83 16.15 14.47 20.92
C THR A 83 15.14 13.80 21.85
N VAL A 84 15.59 13.49 23.06
CA VAL A 84 14.84 12.77 24.08
C VAL A 84 14.27 13.74 25.10
N ILE A 85 12.98 13.65 25.38
CA ILE A 85 12.35 14.31 26.52
C ILE A 85 11.93 13.22 27.51
N GLU A 86 12.45 13.33 28.72
CA GLU A 86 12.09 12.48 29.86
C GLU A 86 11.57 13.35 31.00
N PRO A 87 10.64 12.86 31.84
CA PRO A 87 10.09 13.68 32.90
C PRO A 87 11.13 13.94 33.98
N TYR A 88 11.10 15.14 34.56
CA TYR A 88 11.80 15.43 35.81
C TYR A 88 11.10 14.74 36.99
N ASP A 89 9.76 14.80 37.01
CA ASP A 89 8.88 14.08 37.91
C ASP A 89 8.07 13.03 37.12
N PRO A 90 8.34 11.72 37.32
CA PRO A 90 7.66 10.65 36.60
C PRO A 90 6.18 10.52 36.97
N ASP A 91 5.72 11.09 38.08
CA ASP A 91 4.31 11.08 38.47
C ASP A 91 3.48 12.21 37.83
N THR A 92 4.05 12.86 36.81
CA THR A 92 3.40 13.89 35.98
C THR A 92 3.61 13.58 34.50
N ASP A 93 2.67 13.98 33.64
CA ASP A 93 2.82 13.90 32.18
C ASP A 93 4.09 14.61 31.69
N VAL A 94 4.71 14.11 30.62
CA VAL A 94 5.98 14.68 30.11
C VAL A 94 5.74 16.00 29.37
N LEU A 95 4.77 16.02 28.46
CA LEU A 95 4.31 17.23 27.75
C LEU A 95 2.81 17.44 27.96
N ILE A 96 2.45 18.51 28.65
CA ILE A 96 1.07 18.94 28.90
C ILE A 96 0.77 20.10 27.96
N ILE A 97 -0.25 19.94 27.12
CA ILE A 97 -0.71 20.95 26.17
C ILE A 97 -2.09 21.42 26.61
N GLU A 98 -2.18 22.70 26.96
CA GLU A 98 -3.41 23.41 27.38
C GLU A 98 -3.62 24.63 26.48
N ALA A 99 -3.36 24.46 25.18
CA ALA A 99 -3.33 25.52 24.19
C ALA A 99 -3.69 24.99 22.80
N ASP A 100 -4.25 25.87 21.98
CA ASP A 100 -4.65 25.58 20.61
C ASP A 100 -3.52 25.82 19.61
N ASN A 101 -3.58 25.13 18.47
CA ASN A 101 -2.67 25.28 17.34
C ASN A 101 -1.21 25.00 17.69
N ILE A 102 -0.97 23.98 18.52
CA ILE A 102 0.38 23.55 18.91
C ILE A 102 0.87 22.47 17.96
N THR A 103 2.09 22.60 17.47
CA THR A 103 2.78 21.53 16.74
C THR A 103 3.89 20.95 17.61
N VAL A 104 3.91 19.62 17.77
CA VAL A 104 4.99 18.88 18.43
C VAL A 104 5.56 17.85 17.45
N ASN A 105 6.83 18.00 17.09
CA ASN A 105 7.45 17.21 16.03
C ASN A 105 8.85 16.67 16.40
N GLY A 106 9.07 15.38 16.13
CA GLY A 106 10.43 14.83 16.02
C GLY A 106 11.10 14.48 17.33
N PHE A 107 10.35 14.18 18.40
CA PHE A 107 10.90 13.84 19.71
C PHE A 107 10.76 12.35 20.05
N MET A 108 11.73 11.81 20.79
CA MET A 108 11.51 10.63 21.62
C MET A 108 11.00 11.08 22.98
N ILE A 109 9.87 10.54 23.42
CA ILE A 109 9.24 10.86 24.70
C ILE A 109 9.14 9.57 25.52
N THR A 110 9.71 9.57 26.72
CA THR A 110 9.88 8.36 27.52
C THR A 110 9.78 8.62 29.02
N GLY A 111 9.47 7.58 29.80
CA GLY A 111 9.61 7.60 31.25
C GLY A 111 8.41 8.14 32.03
N ALA A 112 7.28 8.46 31.37
CA ALA A 112 6.05 8.83 32.09
C ALA A 112 5.58 7.66 32.98
N GLY A 113 5.43 7.93 34.27
CA GLY A 113 5.04 6.96 35.29
C GLY A 113 3.57 6.57 35.22
N ASP A 114 3.05 5.97 36.29
CA ASP A 114 1.73 5.36 36.30
C ASP A 114 0.62 6.39 36.05
N ASN A 115 -0.30 6.07 35.11
CA ASN A 115 -1.37 6.96 34.64
C ASN A 115 -0.91 8.32 34.09
N CYS A 116 0.38 8.44 33.73
CA CYS A 116 0.92 9.61 33.06
C CYS A 116 1.20 9.30 31.59
N SER A 117 1.02 10.32 30.77
CA SER A 117 1.19 10.34 29.33
C SER A 117 2.53 10.92 28.93
N GLY A 118 3.07 10.44 27.80
CA GLY A 118 4.14 11.14 27.11
C GLY A 118 3.68 12.52 26.63
N ILE A 119 2.54 12.57 25.92
CA ILE A 119 1.88 13.84 25.59
C ILE A 119 0.43 13.78 26.03
N TYR A 120 0.00 14.77 26.78
CA TYR A 120 -1.38 14.99 27.20
C TYR A 120 -1.91 16.31 26.63
N LEU A 121 -3.01 16.25 25.88
CA LEU A 121 -3.78 17.41 25.42
C LEU A 121 -5.03 17.53 26.29
N ASN A 122 -5.15 18.67 26.96
CA ASN A 122 -6.30 19.02 27.79
C ASN A 122 -7.01 20.22 27.17
N ASP A 123 -8.27 20.04 26.77
CA ASP A 123 -9.11 21.09 26.15
C ASP A 123 -8.37 21.87 25.04
N SER A 124 -7.66 21.14 24.18
CA SER A 124 -6.74 21.72 23.19
C SER A 124 -7.17 21.35 21.77
N ASN A 125 -7.16 22.33 20.88
CA ASN A 125 -7.73 22.19 19.54
C ASN A 125 -6.76 22.55 18.42
N ASN A 126 -6.93 21.90 17.28
CA ASN A 126 -6.14 22.14 16.06
C ASN A 126 -4.63 21.91 16.26
N CYS A 127 -4.24 21.07 17.20
CA CYS A 127 -2.86 20.69 17.43
C CYS A 127 -2.41 19.57 16.47
N LEU A 128 -1.12 19.55 16.17
CA LEU A 128 -0.46 18.56 15.33
C LEU A 128 0.64 17.86 16.13
N LEU A 129 0.43 16.57 16.41
CA LEU A 129 1.45 15.71 17.01
C LEU A 129 1.97 14.79 15.93
N GLU A 130 3.20 15.00 15.46
CA GLU A 130 3.71 14.24 14.34
C GLU A 130 5.15 13.76 14.47
N ASN A 131 5.42 12.59 13.89
CA ASN A 131 6.77 12.04 13.82
C ASN A 131 7.45 11.97 15.20
N ASN A 132 6.73 11.60 16.25
CA ASN A 132 7.28 11.37 17.58
C ASN A 132 7.35 9.87 17.89
N LYS A 133 8.27 9.49 18.78
CA LYS A 133 8.42 8.12 19.27
C LYS A 133 8.16 8.05 20.76
N PHE A 134 7.30 7.12 21.18
CA PHE A 134 6.91 6.92 22.57
C PHE A 134 7.36 5.55 23.04
N PHE A 135 8.04 5.50 24.18
CA PHE A 135 8.58 4.28 24.74
C PHE A 135 8.58 4.33 26.26
N ASN A 136 8.31 3.22 26.95
CA ASN A 136 8.35 3.14 28.43
C ASN A 136 7.54 4.24 29.15
N ASN A 137 6.39 4.64 28.57
CA ASN A 137 5.40 5.47 29.23
C ASN A 137 4.23 4.59 29.69
N SER A 138 3.50 4.99 30.73
CA SER A 138 2.21 4.33 31.02
C SER A 138 1.22 4.59 29.89
N GLU A 139 1.10 5.83 29.45
CA GLU A 139 0.29 6.24 28.30
C GLU A 139 1.15 6.94 27.24
N GLY A 140 0.90 6.69 25.95
CA GLY A 140 1.67 7.32 24.87
C GLY A 140 1.21 8.74 24.61
N ILE A 141 0.04 8.87 23.98
CA ILE A 141 -0.61 10.13 23.64
C ILE A 141 -2.03 10.10 24.18
N HIS A 142 -2.44 11.13 24.91
CA HIS A 142 -3.80 11.26 25.44
C HIS A 142 -4.42 12.60 25.01
N LEU A 143 -5.54 12.53 24.28
CA LEU A 143 -6.38 13.67 23.92
C LEU A 143 -7.62 13.64 24.80
N GLU A 144 -7.78 14.61 25.68
CA GLU A 144 -8.95 14.75 26.54
C GLU A 144 -9.72 16.04 26.23
N SER A 145 -11.04 15.95 26.09
CA SER A 145 -11.93 17.09 25.82
C SER A 145 -11.48 17.96 24.65
N SER A 146 -10.85 17.36 23.65
CA SER A 146 -10.05 18.05 22.64
C SER A 146 -10.62 17.80 21.23
N ALA A 147 -10.50 18.77 20.31
CA ALA A 147 -11.07 18.67 18.98
C ALA A 147 -10.17 19.10 17.83
N LYS A 148 -10.42 18.51 16.65
CA LYS A 148 -9.73 18.85 15.38
C LYS A 148 -8.21 18.70 15.43
N ASN A 149 -7.70 17.89 16.35
CA ASN A 149 -6.27 17.59 16.43
C ASN A 149 -5.90 16.53 15.41
N ARG A 150 -4.63 16.53 15.01
CA ARG A 150 -4.05 15.54 14.12
C ARG A 150 -2.89 14.84 14.81
N VAL A 151 -3.04 13.54 15.01
CA VAL A 151 -1.98 12.64 15.49
C VAL A 151 -1.49 11.85 14.29
N PHE A 152 -0.30 12.15 13.80
CA PHE A 152 0.16 11.68 12.49
C PHE A 152 1.56 11.07 12.53
N ASN A 153 1.74 9.87 11.96
CA ASN A 153 3.06 9.26 11.78
C ASN A 153 3.88 9.11 13.07
N ASN A 154 3.23 8.81 14.20
CA ASN A 154 3.92 8.55 15.46
C ASN A 154 4.14 7.04 15.67
N VAL A 155 5.20 6.70 16.40
CA VAL A 155 5.52 5.32 16.78
C VAL A 155 5.37 5.17 18.29
N ILE A 156 4.43 4.36 18.73
CA ILE A 156 4.15 4.08 20.13
C ILE A 156 4.47 2.62 20.43
N LEU A 157 5.37 2.38 21.37
CA LEU A 157 5.93 1.06 21.63
C LEU A 157 5.99 0.74 23.12
N LYS A 158 5.47 -0.43 23.51
CA LYS A 158 5.57 -0.96 24.90
C LYS A 158 5.04 0.00 25.97
N VAL A 159 3.84 0.53 25.76
CA VAL A 159 3.11 1.33 26.76
C VAL A 159 1.85 0.58 27.23
N SER A 160 1.19 1.02 28.31
CA SER A 160 -0.11 0.43 28.68
C SER A 160 -1.15 0.82 27.63
N ARG A 161 -1.36 2.12 27.41
CA ARG A 161 -2.32 2.65 26.43
C ARG A 161 -1.61 3.50 25.39
N GLY A 162 -1.75 3.14 24.12
CA GLY A 162 -0.99 3.74 23.02
C GLY A 162 -1.43 5.17 22.71
N ILE A 163 -2.55 5.28 22.00
CA ILE A 163 -3.21 6.57 21.69
C ILE A 163 -4.61 6.54 22.30
N ILE A 164 -4.91 7.53 23.14
CA ILE A 164 -6.19 7.67 23.82
C ILE A 164 -6.91 8.91 23.28
N ILE A 165 -8.18 8.74 22.94
CA ILE A 165 -9.09 9.81 22.56
C ILE A 165 -10.26 9.74 23.52
N GLU A 166 -10.26 10.62 24.52
CA GLU A 166 -11.25 10.65 25.59
C GLU A 166 -12.11 11.90 25.50
N GLN A 167 -13.43 11.74 25.55
CA GLN A 167 -14.41 12.84 25.54
C GLN A 167 -14.16 13.86 24.42
N SER A 168 -13.65 13.38 23.28
CA SER A 168 -13.02 14.20 22.25
C SER A 168 -13.72 14.00 20.91
N GLU A 169 -13.68 15.03 20.06
CA GLU A 169 -14.44 15.05 18.81
C GLU A 169 -13.66 15.54 17.59
N TYR A 170 -13.98 14.97 16.42
CA TYR A 170 -13.43 15.41 15.13
C TYR A 170 -11.89 15.40 15.04
N ASN A 171 -11.22 14.54 15.81
CA ASN A 171 -9.78 14.35 15.71
C ASN A 171 -9.42 13.36 14.59
N SER A 172 -8.23 13.51 14.02
CA SER A 172 -7.67 12.64 13.00
C SER A 172 -6.44 11.91 13.53
N VAL A 173 -6.55 10.60 13.72
CA VAL A 173 -5.43 9.71 14.06
C VAL A 173 -5.04 8.95 12.80
N GLU A 174 -3.94 9.35 12.16
CA GLU A 174 -3.54 8.84 10.85
C GLU A 174 -2.10 8.29 10.80
N SER A 175 -1.91 7.14 10.16
CA SER A 175 -0.57 6.59 9.86
C SER A 175 0.34 6.37 11.09
N ASN A 176 -0.25 6.17 12.27
CA ASN A 176 0.52 5.86 13.48
C ASN A 176 0.74 4.35 13.61
N LYS A 177 1.83 3.98 14.28
CA LYS A 177 2.10 2.59 14.66
C LYS A 177 2.03 2.45 16.18
N ALA A 178 1.03 1.75 16.69
CA ALA A 178 0.91 1.40 18.11
C ALA A 178 1.16 -0.11 18.28
N SER A 179 2.25 -0.47 18.97
CA SER A 179 2.68 -1.87 19.06
C SER A 179 3.11 -2.29 20.45
N LYS A 180 2.85 -3.56 20.79
CA LYS A 180 3.23 -4.15 22.09
C LYS A 180 2.64 -3.40 23.28
N CYS A 181 1.48 -2.77 23.08
CA CYS A 181 0.74 -2.08 24.13
C CYS A 181 -0.27 -3.02 24.79
N ARG A 182 -0.91 -2.62 25.89
CA ARG A 182 -2.14 -3.30 26.33
C ARG A 182 -3.29 -2.95 25.38
N TYR A 183 -3.48 -1.65 25.12
CA TYR A 183 -4.40 -1.09 24.13
C TYR A 183 -3.62 -0.28 23.09
N GLY A 184 -3.79 -0.59 21.80
CA GLY A 184 -3.14 0.16 20.73
C GLY A 184 -3.73 1.56 20.56
N ILE A 185 -4.98 1.63 20.13
CA ILE A 185 -5.75 2.87 19.99
C ILE A 185 -7.06 2.73 20.76
N TYR A 186 -7.36 3.69 21.64
CA TYR A 186 -8.50 3.66 22.52
C TYR A 186 -9.35 4.93 22.38
N LEU A 187 -10.60 4.76 21.96
CA LEU A 187 -11.62 5.82 21.95
C LEU A 187 -12.56 5.59 23.13
N LEU A 188 -12.72 6.60 23.96
CA LEU A 188 -13.60 6.60 25.13
C LEU A 188 -14.51 7.81 25.09
N ASN A 189 -15.83 7.60 25.19
CA ASN A 189 -16.84 8.68 25.22
C ASN A 189 -16.68 9.70 24.08
N SER A 190 -16.23 9.27 22.90
CA SER A 190 -15.73 10.15 21.84
C SER A 190 -16.53 9.99 20.55
N LYS A 191 -16.62 11.06 19.74
CA LYS A 191 -17.48 11.04 18.53
C LYS A 191 -16.90 11.75 17.32
N GLY A 192 -17.30 11.32 16.13
CA GLY A 192 -16.90 12.00 14.88
C GLY A 192 -15.41 11.96 14.57
N ASN A 193 -14.64 11.10 15.25
CA ASN A 193 -13.19 10.99 15.03
C ASN A 193 -12.90 10.09 13.83
N ARG A 194 -11.77 10.35 13.17
CA ARG A 194 -11.24 9.56 12.07
C ARG A 194 -9.98 8.84 12.51
N VAL A 195 -10.03 7.51 12.52
CA VAL A 195 -8.88 6.64 12.78
C VAL A 195 -8.55 5.95 11.47
N SER A 196 -7.46 6.34 10.80
CA SER A 196 -7.16 5.81 9.47
C SER A 196 -5.71 5.46 9.20
N LYS A 197 -5.49 4.39 8.43
CA LYS A 197 -4.13 3.95 8.02
C LYS A 197 -3.17 3.67 9.18
N ASN A 198 -3.70 3.43 10.38
CA ASN A 198 -2.86 3.11 11.53
C ASN A 198 -2.53 1.62 11.55
N THR A 199 -1.40 1.28 12.15
CA THR A 199 -0.99 -0.09 12.42
C THR A 199 -1.05 -0.34 13.93
N ALA A 200 -2.07 -1.07 14.37
CA ALA A 200 -2.23 -1.53 15.75
C ALA A 200 -1.89 -3.03 15.81
N GLN A 201 -0.67 -3.36 16.23
CA GLN A 201 -0.19 -4.75 16.21
C GLN A 201 0.42 -5.24 17.52
N GLU A 202 0.35 -6.56 17.76
CA GLU A 202 1.00 -7.19 18.92
C GLU A 202 0.52 -6.61 20.27
N ASN A 203 -0.70 -6.06 20.32
CA ASN A 203 -1.25 -5.49 21.55
C ASN A 203 -1.95 -6.57 22.37
N ARG A 204 -1.66 -6.61 23.66
CA ARG A 204 -2.07 -7.71 24.56
C ARG A 204 -3.58 -7.90 24.60
N GLU A 205 -4.36 -6.82 24.64
CA GLU A 205 -5.82 -6.93 24.72
C GLU A 205 -6.48 -6.46 23.42
N TYR A 206 -6.27 -5.22 23.01
CA TYR A 206 -7.00 -4.62 21.88
C TYR A 206 -6.06 -3.91 20.91
N GLY A 207 -6.24 -4.18 19.61
CA GLY A 207 -5.65 -3.34 18.56
C GLY A 207 -6.29 -1.95 18.57
N ILE A 208 -7.58 -1.89 18.24
CA ILE A 208 -8.40 -0.66 18.29
C ILE A 208 -9.66 -0.93 19.10
N VAL A 209 -9.98 -0.07 20.07
CA VAL A 209 -11.17 -0.22 20.91
C VAL A 209 -11.97 1.08 20.99
N LEU A 210 -13.29 0.96 20.83
CA LEU A 210 -14.27 2.01 21.05
C LEU A 210 -15.08 1.64 22.28
N SER A 211 -15.18 2.55 23.24
CA SER A 211 -16.02 2.43 24.43
C SER A 211 -16.91 3.66 24.52
N ALA A 212 -18.23 3.46 24.48
CA ALA A 212 -19.21 4.56 24.50
C ALA A 212 -18.93 5.65 23.44
N SER A 213 -18.42 5.25 22.27
CA SER A 213 -17.89 6.17 21.26
C SER A 213 -18.63 6.03 19.94
N ASN A 214 -19.34 7.08 19.54
CA ASN A 214 -20.32 7.02 18.46
C ASN A 214 -19.86 7.76 17.20
N ASP A 215 -20.40 7.39 16.04
CA ASP A 215 -20.24 8.14 14.79
C ASP A 215 -18.77 8.34 14.38
N ASN A 216 -17.88 7.42 14.73
CA ASN A 216 -16.46 7.46 14.33
C ASN A 216 -16.23 6.67 13.03
N THR A 217 -15.19 7.04 12.29
CA THR A 217 -14.77 6.34 11.07
C THR A 217 -13.41 5.67 11.27
N LEU A 218 -13.39 4.34 11.13
CA LEU A 218 -12.19 3.51 11.16
C LEU A 218 -11.92 3.02 9.74
N SER A 219 -10.95 3.62 9.05
CA SER A 219 -10.70 3.31 7.64
C SER A 219 -9.25 2.98 7.29
N GLY A 220 -8.97 1.87 6.62
CA GLY A 220 -7.62 1.60 6.13
C GLY A 220 -6.64 1.12 7.21
N ASN A 221 -7.10 0.78 8.40
CA ASN A 221 -6.22 0.40 9.51
C ASN A 221 -5.79 -1.07 9.40
N THR A 222 -4.60 -1.38 9.91
CA THR A 222 -4.13 -2.74 10.14
C THR A 222 -4.25 -3.07 11.63
N ALA A 223 -5.07 -4.07 11.98
CA ALA A 223 -5.19 -4.58 13.34
C ALA A 223 -4.79 -6.06 13.38
N SER A 224 -3.55 -6.35 13.76
CA SER A 224 -3.00 -7.70 13.67
C SER A 224 -2.27 -8.22 14.90
N ASN A 225 -2.34 -9.53 15.15
CA ASN A 225 -1.64 -10.18 16.28
C ASN A 225 -2.01 -9.57 17.64
N ASN A 226 -3.24 -9.09 17.80
CA ASN A 226 -3.73 -8.57 19.08
C ASN A 226 -4.63 -9.62 19.78
N GLY A 227 -5.00 -9.37 21.04
CA GLY A 227 -6.06 -10.14 21.68
C GLY A 227 -7.37 -10.10 20.87
N ARG A 228 -7.94 -8.91 20.68
CA ARG A 228 -8.97 -8.63 19.66
C ARG A 228 -8.46 -7.57 18.69
N GLY A 229 -8.77 -7.72 17.41
CA GLY A 229 -8.37 -6.74 16.39
C GLY A 229 -9.05 -5.39 16.60
N ILE A 230 -10.38 -5.36 16.42
CA ILE A 230 -11.23 -4.19 16.65
C ILE A 230 -12.36 -4.56 17.62
N HIS A 231 -12.55 -3.75 18.66
CA HIS A 231 -13.61 -3.93 19.65
C HIS A 231 -14.56 -2.74 19.67
N ILE A 232 -15.86 -2.98 19.47
CA ILE A 232 -16.92 -1.98 19.53
C ILE A 232 -17.76 -2.23 20.80
N GLY A 233 -17.54 -1.40 21.82
CA GLY A 233 -18.19 -1.49 23.12
C GLY A 233 -19.20 -0.37 23.35
N THR A 234 -20.50 -0.72 23.38
CA THR A 234 -21.61 0.24 23.62
C THR A 234 -21.49 1.48 22.73
N SER A 235 -21.26 1.27 21.44
CA SER A 235 -20.81 2.31 20.52
C SER A 235 -21.61 2.23 19.22
N ASP A 236 -22.26 3.32 18.84
CA ASP A 236 -23.26 3.34 17.78
C ASP A 236 -22.80 4.12 16.56
N GLY A 237 -23.34 3.79 15.38
CA GLY A 237 -23.18 4.62 14.18
C GLY A 237 -21.75 4.67 13.62
N ASN A 238 -20.84 3.79 14.05
CA ASN A 238 -19.47 3.80 13.57
C ASN A 238 -19.36 3.13 12.20
N THR A 239 -18.44 3.63 11.37
CA THR A 239 -18.15 3.06 10.05
C THR A 239 -16.75 2.43 10.03
N LEU A 240 -16.68 1.16 9.67
CA LEU A 240 -15.44 0.40 9.50
C LEU A 240 -15.29 0.03 8.02
N SER A 241 -14.28 0.57 7.35
CA SER A 241 -13.98 0.22 5.96
C SER A 241 -12.51 0.07 5.65
N ASP A 242 -12.18 -0.73 4.63
CA ASP A 242 -10.81 -0.84 4.12
C ASP A 242 -9.79 -1.34 5.16
N ASN A 243 -10.23 -1.92 6.29
CA ASN A 243 -9.33 -2.36 7.35
C ASN A 243 -8.83 -3.78 7.08
N THR A 244 -7.57 -4.03 7.40
CA THR A 244 -6.94 -5.37 7.40
C THR A 244 -6.85 -5.88 8.83
N ILE A 245 -7.62 -6.92 9.15
CA ILE A 245 -7.82 -7.41 10.51
C ILE A 245 -7.44 -8.89 10.55
N THR A 246 -6.24 -9.21 11.05
CA THR A 246 -5.64 -10.54 10.84
C THR A 246 -4.95 -11.12 12.08
N SER A 247 -4.95 -12.44 12.21
CA SER A 247 -4.17 -13.15 13.23
C SER A 247 -4.40 -12.69 14.67
N ASN A 248 -5.61 -12.20 15.00
CA ASN A 248 -5.96 -11.82 16.36
C ASN A 248 -6.41 -13.05 17.16
N GLU A 249 -5.97 -13.15 18.41
CA GLU A 249 -6.05 -14.35 19.25
C GLU A 249 -7.49 -14.77 19.58
N VAL A 250 -8.32 -13.79 19.94
CA VAL A 250 -9.71 -14.01 20.35
C VAL A 250 -10.66 -13.88 19.17
N CYS A 251 -10.61 -12.74 18.47
CA CYS A 251 -11.39 -12.50 17.25
C CYS A 251 -10.87 -11.27 16.48
N GLY A 252 -11.25 -11.18 15.19
CA GLY A 252 -10.99 -10.00 14.38
C GLY A 252 -11.81 -8.79 14.83
N LEU A 253 -13.14 -8.91 14.77
CA LEU A 253 -14.09 -7.87 15.19
C LEU A 253 -14.99 -8.39 16.31
N PHE A 254 -15.09 -7.62 17.39
CA PHE A 254 -16.08 -7.87 18.44
C PHE A 254 -17.07 -6.71 18.52
N VAL A 255 -18.36 -7.00 18.54
CA VAL A 255 -19.43 -6.01 18.71
C VAL A 255 -20.27 -6.36 19.93
N CYS A 256 -20.31 -5.48 20.93
CA CYS A 256 -21.11 -5.64 22.14
C CYS A 256 -22.62 -5.57 21.84
N PRO A 257 -23.49 -6.27 22.60
CA PRO A 257 -24.94 -6.30 22.38
C PRO A 257 -25.68 -4.95 22.36
N ARG A 258 -25.09 -3.88 22.90
CA ARG A 258 -25.67 -2.52 22.95
C ARG A 258 -24.94 -1.56 22.00
N SER A 259 -24.52 -2.08 20.85
CA SER A 259 -23.80 -1.32 19.82
C SER A 259 -24.61 -1.46 18.53
N ASP A 260 -25.22 -0.36 18.12
CA ASP A 260 -26.26 -0.32 17.09
C ASP A 260 -25.81 0.48 15.88
N LYS A 261 -26.40 0.21 14.71
CA LYS A 261 -26.22 1.01 13.48
C LYS A 261 -24.77 1.16 13.01
N ASN A 262 -23.88 0.24 13.39
CA ASN A 262 -22.51 0.23 12.88
C ASN A 262 -22.49 -0.36 11.46
N LEU A 263 -21.68 0.23 10.59
CA LEU A 263 -21.55 -0.15 9.18
C LEU A 263 -20.15 -0.70 8.92
N VAL A 264 -20.06 -1.97 8.54
CA VAL A 264 -18.81 -2.71 8.33
C VAL A 264 -18.76 -3.22 6.89
N PHE A 265 -17.92 -2.66 6.04
CA PHE A 265 -17.81 -3.07 4.63
C PHE A 265 -16.39 -2.89 4.09
N ASN A 266 -16.03 -3.60 3.04
CA ASN A 266 -14.72 -3.55 2.40
C ASN A 266 -13.53 -3.83 3.34
N ASN A 267 -13.72 -4.62 4.39
CA ASN A 267 -12.64 -5.02 5.27
C ASN A 267 -12.12 -6.42 4.92
N TYR A 268 -10.85 -6.67 5.21
CA TYR A 268 -10.19 -7.96 5.05
C TYR A 268 -10.04 -8.64 6.40
N PHE A 269 -10.85 -9.66 6.65
CA PHE A 269 -10.81 -10.46 7.87
C PHE A 269 -10.08 -11.78 7.60
N ASN A 270 -9.04 -12.07 8.40
CA ASN A 270 -8.36 -13.36 8.37
C ASN A 270 -7.93 -13.79 9.78
N ASN A 271 -8.85 -14.35 10.53
CA ASN A 271 -8.68 -14.81 11.91
C ASN A 271 -9.40 -16.15 12.07
N THR A 272 -9.02 -16.95 13.08
CA THR A 272 -9.75 -18.18 13.41
C THR A 272 -11.22 -17.90 13.73
N LEU A 273 -11.50 -16.75 14.37
CA LEU A 273 -12.84 -16.18 14.52
C LEU A 273 -12.85 -14.76 13.95
N ASN A 274 -13.50 -14.55 12.81
CA ASN A 274 -13.46 -13.25 12.13
C ASN A 274 -14.29 -12.18 12.83
N ALA A 275 -15.54 -12.49 13.19
CA ALA A 275 -16.42 -11.52 13.82
C ALA A 275 -17.35 -12.19 14.85
N GLU A 276 -17.44 -11.60 16.04
CA GLU A 276 -18.45 -11.90 17.04
C GLU A 276 -19.43 -10.72 17.12
N ALA A 277 -20.50 -10.83 16.34
CA ALA A 277 -21.51 -9.79 16.18
C ALA A 277 -22.74 -10.10 17.05
N ASN A 278 -22.74 -9.59 18.28
CA ASN A 278 -23.85 -9.82 19.22
C ASN A 278 -25.12 -9.05 18.84
N ASN A 279 -26.20 -9.27 19.59
CA ASN A 279 -27.58 -8.79 19.34
C ASN A 279 -27.80 -7.26 19.46
N GLY A 280 -26.87 -6.43 18.97
CA GLY A 280 -27.19 -5.05 18.62
C GLY A 280 -28.27 -4.99 17.53
N THR A 281 -28.79 -3.82 17.25
CA THR A 281 -29.84 -3.56 16.27
C THR A 281 -29.31 -2.77 15.08
N ALA A 282 -29.79 -3.12 13.89
CA ALA A 282 -29.50 -2.40 12.64
C ALA A 282 -28.01 -2.25 12.28
N ASN A 283 -27.12 -3.11 12.79
CA ASN A 283 -25.76 -3.18 12.25
C ASN A 283 -25.81 -3.75 10.82
N ALA A 284 -24.90 -3.31 9.97
CA ALA A 284 -24.81 -3.75 8.58
C ALA A 284 -23.38 -4.21 8.26
N TYR A 285 -23.27 -5.35 7.60
CA TYR A 285 -21.99 -5.96 7.21
C TYR A 285 -21.74 -5.85 5.70
N ASN A 286 -22.48 -4.97 5.04
CA ASN A 286 -22.29 -4.58 3.66
C ASN A 286 -22.97 -3.24 3.39
N LYS A 287 -22.56 -2.59 2.30
CA LYS A 287 -23.27 -1.45 1.71
C LYS A 287 -23.82 -1.82 0.34
N PRO A 288 -24.69 -0.99 -0.28
CA PRO A 288 -25.12 -1.23 -1.67
C PRO A 288 -23.92 -1.36 -2.62
N LYS A 289 -23.99 -2.31 -3.56
CA LYS A 289 -22.96 -2.54 -4.59
C LYS A 289 -22.65 -1.24 -5.31
N THR A 290 -21.42 -0.78 -5.18
CA THR A 290 -20.92 0.48 -5.75
C THR A 290 -19.67 0.19 -6.57
N ALA A 291 -19.52 0.80 -7.75
CA ALA A 291 -18.28 0.68 -8.53
C ALA A 291 -17.08 1.26 -7.76
N GLY A 292 -15.95 0.57 -7.82
CA GLY A 292 -14.70 0.95 -7.16
C GLY A 292 -13.87 -0.27 -6.76
N THR A 293 -12.55 -0.13 -6.80
CA THR A 293 -11.64 -1.22 -6.39
C THR A 293 -11.83 -1.56 -4.92
N ASN A 294 -12.22 -2.80 -4.65
CA ASN A 294 -12.41 -3.31 -3.30
C ASN A 294 -11.09 -3.84 -2.70
N ILE A 295 -11.11 -4.17 -1.41
CA ILE A 295 -9.91 -4.61 -0.68
C ILE A 295 -9.31 -5.93 -1.19
N ALA A 296 -10.09 -6.71 -1.96
CA ALA A 296 -9.65 -7.94 -2.60
C ALA A 296 -9.23 -7.75 -4.07
N GLY A 297 -9.18 -6.50 -4.55
CA GLY A 297 -8.79 -6.15 -5.91
C GLY A 297 -9.92 -6.19 -6.95
N GLY A 298 -11.13 -6.58 -6.56
CA GLY A 298 -12.30 -6.62 -7.45
C GLY A 298 -12.88 -5.23 -7.77
N PRO A 299 -13.68 -5.10 -8.85
CA PRO A 299 -14.15 -3.80 -9.37
C PRO A 299 -15.34 -3.18 -8.64
N TYR A 300 -15.92 -3.87 -7.66
CA TYR A 300 -17.08 -3.37 -6.90
C TYR A 300 -16.88 -3.49 -5.39
N ILE A 301 -17.27 -2.43 -4.68
CA ILE A 301 -17.37 -2.40 -3.22
C ILE A 301 -18.78 -2.83 -2.80
N GLY A 302 -18.86 -3.77 -1.86
CA GLY A 302 -20.11 -4.29 -1.32
C GLY A 302 -19.99 -4.62 0.16
N GLY A 303 -19.70 -5.89 0.46
CA GLY A 303 -19.47 -6.44 1.79
C GLY A 303 -17.99 -6.55 2.14
N ASN A 304 -17.63 -7.55 2.92
CA ASN A 304 -16.29 -7.78 3.43
C ASN A 304 -15.67 -9.06 2.85
N PHE A 305 -14.35 -9.18 2.98
CA PHE A 305 -13.62 -10.39 2.67
C PHE A 305 -13.42 -11.22 3.94
N TRP A 306 -13.95 -12.44 3.96
CA TRP A 306 -14.01 -13.37 5.08
C TRP A 306 -13.09 -14.57 4.83
N ALA A 307 -11.79 -14.38 5.02
CA ALA A 307 -10.76 -15.41 4.88
C ALA A 307 -10.60 -16.25 6.15
N MET A 308 -9.89 -17.37 6.07
CA MET A 308 -9.37 -18.10 7.23
C MET A 308 -7.87 -18.38 7.08
N PRO A 309 -7.11 -18.52 8.18
CA PRO A 309 -5.66 -18.68 8.10
C PRO A 309 -5.19 -19.93 7.34
N ASN A 310 -6.05 -20.95 7.22
CA ASN A 310 -5.81 -22.19 6.51
C ASN A 310 -6.22 -22.15 5.03
N GLY A 311 -6.70 -21.01 4.51
CA GLY A 311 -7.12 -20.86 3.12
C GLY A 311 -8.54 -21.37 2.82
N THR A 312 -9.33 -21.72 3.85
CA THR A 312 -10.69 -22.29 3.68
C THR A 312 -11.79 -21.34 4.11
N GLY A 313 -11.52 -20.04 4.17
CA GLY A 313 -12.52 -19.03 4.48
C GLY A 313 -13.60 -18.96 3.40
N PHE A 314 -14.73 -18.33 3.75
CA PHE A 314 -15.84 -18.17 2.82
C PHE A 314 -15.39 -17.47 1.53
N SER A 315 -14.67 -16.34 1.66
CA SER A 315 -14.24 -15.54 0.51
C SER A 315 -13.17 -16.21 -0.35
N GLU A 316 -12.54 -17.27 0.16
CA GLU A 316 -11.52 -18.05 -0.56
C GLU A 316 -12.14 -19.20 -1.37
N THR A 317 -13.34 -19.63 -0.99
CA THR A 317 -13.99 -20.84 -1.52
C THR A 317 -15.34 -20.58 -2.20
N ALA A 318 -15.97 -19.44 -1.94
CA ALA A 318 -17.25 -19.07 -2.54
C ALA A 318 -17.16 -18.86 -4.05
N SER A 319 -18.26 -19.13 -4.75
CA SER A 319 -18.36 -18.94 -6.20
C SER A 319 -18.68 -17.49 -6.55
N ASP A 320 -18.11 -17.03 -7.67
CA ASP A 320 -18.36 -15.74 -8.32
C ASP A 320 -18.53 -16.02 -9.82
N LEU A 321 -19.74 -16.43 -10.21
CA LEU A 321 -20.03 -16.92 -11.56
C LEU A 321 -20.07 -15.80 -12.60
N ASP A 322 -20.37 -14.57 -12.17
CA ASP A 322 -20.37 -13.40 -13.06
C ASP A 322 -19.04 -12.63 -13.07
N GLY A 323 -18.06 -13.06 -12.26
CA GLY A 323 -16.70 -12.53 -12.22
C GLY A 323 -16.62 -11.10 -11.70
N ASN A 324 -17.61 -10.66 -10.91
CA ASN A 324 -17.69 -9.28 -10.47
C ASN A 324 -16.91 -8.99 -9.18
N GLY A 325 -16.29 -10.01 -8.56
CA GLY A 325 -15.52 -9.92 -7.32
C GLY A 325 -16.36 -9.95 -6.04
N ILE A 326 -17.65 -10.31 -6.12
CA ILE A 326 -18.59 -10.50 -5.02
C ILE A 326 -19.19 -11.90 -5.16
N ALA A 327 -19.29 -12.64 -4.06
CA ALA A 327 -19.86 -13.98 -4.11
C ALA A 327 -21.35 -13.96 -4.48
N ASP A 328 -21.80 -15.00 -5.18
CA ASP A 328 -23.21 -15.23 -5.47
C ASP A 328 -24.01 -15.66 -4.21
N GLU A 329 -23.30 -16.17 -3.21
CA GLU A 329 -23.85 -16.58 -1.91
C GLU A 329 -23.68 -15.50 -0.84
N ARG A 330 -24.60 -15.49 0.12
CA ARG A 330 -24.56 -14.58 1.28
C ARG A 330 -23.77 -15.21 2.42
N TYR A 331 -22.99 -14.40 3.13
CA TYR A 331 -22.23 -14.88 4.30
C TYR A 331 -22.98 -14.58 5.59
N ARG A 332 -23.31 -15.63 6.37
CA ARG A 332 -23.92 -15.47 7.69
C ARG A 332 -22.83 -15.46 8.75
N LEU A 333 -22.82 -14.43 9.60
CA LEU A 333 -21.86 -14.33 10.68
C LEU A 333 -22.10 -15.43 11.72
N GLU A 334 -21.02 -16.03 12.20
CA GLU A 334 -21.07 -17.09 13.21
C GLU A 334 -21.76 -16.61 14.48
N ASN A 335 -22.62 -17.47 15.05
CA ASN A 335 -23.38 -17.19 16.26
C ASN A 335 -24.22 -15.90 16.21
N SER A 336 -24.56 -15.42 15.01
CA SER A 336 -25.32 -14.21 14.80
C SER A 336 -26.47 -14.38 13.80
N HIS A 337 -27.39 -13.43 13.85
CA HIS A 337 -28.45 -13.25 12.86
C HIS A 337 -28.04 -12.30 11.72
N TYR A 338 -26.88 -11.65 11.85
CA TYR A 338 -26.34 -10.75 10.85
C TYR A 338 -25.82 -11.51 9.62
N ILE A 339 -26.03 -10.91 8.46
CA ILE A 339 -25.68 -11.44 7.15
C ILE A 339 -24.95 -10.34 6.39
N ASP A 340 -23.81 -10.68 5.82
CA ASP A 340 -23.19 -9.93 4.73
C ASP A 340 -23.84 -10.39 3.42
N TYR A 341 -24.57 -9.49 2.77
CA TYR A 341 -25.31 -9.78 1.54
C TYR A 341 -24.45 -9.67 0.28
N LEU A 342 -23.26 -9.09 0.37
CA LEU A 342 -22.36 -8.86 -0.77
C LEU A 342 -20.91 -9.21 -0.39
N PRO A 343 -20.64 -10.40 0.17
CA PRO A 343 -19.31 -10.77 0.62
C PRO A 343 -18.34 -10.78 -0.58
N LEU A 344 -17.16 -10.21 -0.39
CA LEU A 344 -16.14 -10.14 -1.42
C LEU A 344 -15.49 -11.51 -1.61
N VAL A 345 -14.98 -11.80 -2.80
CA VAL A 345 -14.17 -13.01 -3.06
C VAL A 345 -12.81 -12.65 -3.62
N ALA A 346 -11.88 -13.61 -3.64
CA ALA A 346 -10.57 -13.41 -4.24
C ALA A 346 -10.76 -13.10 -5.73
N PHE A 347 -10.48 -11.86 -6.13
CA PHE A 347 -10.66 -11.45 -7.51
C PHE A 347 -9.63 -12.15 -8.39
N LYS A 348 -10.12 -13.02 -9.28
CA LYS A 348 -9.33 -13.62 -10.33
C LYS A 348 -9.60 -12.83 -11.60
N PRO A 349 -8.72 -11.88 -12.01
CA PRO A 349 -8.92 -11.21 -13.27
C PRO A 349 -9.00 -12.27 -14.39
N PRO A 350 -9.87 -12.08 -15.39
CA PRO A 350 -9.91 -12.99 -16.54
C PRO A 350 -8.51 -13.07 -17.14
N GLU A 351 -8.04 -14.29 -17.40
CA GLU A 351 -6.72 -14.48 -18.01
C GLU A 351 -6.67 -13.75 -19.37
N PRO A 352 -5.59 -13.01 -19.65
CA PRO A 352 -5.46 -12.32 -20.92
C PRO A 352 -5.46 -13.33 -22.07
N VAL A 353 -6.36 -13.16 -23.03
CA VAL A 353 -6.39 -14.01 -24.23
C VAL A 353 -5.27 -13.57 -25.17
N LEU A 354 -4.23 -14.38 -25.27
CA LEU A 354 -3.10 -14.18 -26.17
C LEU A 354 -3.45 -14.58 -27.62
N PRO A 355 -2.81 -13.96 -28.63
CA PRO A 355 -2.90 -14.41 -30.00
C PRO A 355 -2.25 -15.79 -30.14
N VAL A 356 -2.71 -16.61 -31.08
CA VAL A 356 -2.09 -17.89 -31.44
C VAL A 356 -1.72 -17.82 -32.91
N ALA A 357 -0.42 -17.73 -33.20
CA ALA A 357 0.11 -17.59 -34.55
C ALA A 357 -0.07 -18.90 -35.30
N ASN A 358 -0.71 -18.83 -36.46
CA ASN A 358 -0.88 -19.99 -37.31
C ASN A 358 -0.86 -19.60 -38.78
N LEU A 359 -0.15 -20.38 -39.58
CA LEU A 359 0.03 -20.10 -40.99
C LEU A 359 0.08 -21.40 -41.81
N SER A 360 -0.27 -21.27 -43.08
CA SER A 360 -0.11 -22.27 -44.13
C SER A 360 0.43 -21.64 -45.41
N THR A 361 0.90 -22.48 -46.33
CA THR A 361 1.34 -22.08 -47.67
C THR A 361 0.74 -22.99 -48.73
N ASN A 362 0.67 -22.50 -49.97
CA ASN A 362 0.25 -23.32 -51.11
C ASN A 362 1.31 -24.37 -51.51
N ILE A 363 2.60 -24.06 -51.32
CA ILE A 363 3.75 -24.92 -51.60
C ILE A 363 4.85 -24.67 -50.55
N SER A 364 5.65 -25.70 -50.25
CA SER A 364 6.78 -25.61 -49.30
C SER A 364 8.15 -25.84 -49.94
N GLU A 365 8.17 -26.24 -51.22
CA GLU A 365 9.39 -26.40 -52.00
C GLU A 365 9.16 -26.22 -53.50
N GLY A 366 10.21 -25.83 -54.23
CA GLY A 366 10.19 -25.66 -55.68
C GLY A 366 11.50 -25.05 -56.20
N TYR A 367 11.60 -24.74 -57.49
CA TYR A 367 12.80 -24.17 -58.09
C TYR A 367 12.78 -22.63 -58.10
N ALA A 368 13.95 -21.99 -58.02
CA ALA A 368 14.06 -20.54 -58.16
C ALA A 368 13.77 -20.08 -59.61
N PRO A 369 13.03 -18.97 -59.83
CA PRO A 369 12.31 -18.18 -58.83
C PRO A 369 11.02 -18.86 -58.34
N LEU A 370 10.87 -18.99 -57.02
CA LEU A 370 9.73 -19.66 -56.39
C LEU A 370 8.76 -18.66 -55.78
N SER A 371 7.56 -18.50 -56.36
CA SER A 371 6.48 -17.70 -55.77
C SER A 371 5.62 -18.54 -54.83
N VAL A 372 5.60 -18.19 -53.54
CA VAL A 372 4.83 -18.85 -52.49
C VAL A 372 3.73 -17.91 -52.01
N GLN A 373 2.50 -18.41 -51.96
CA GLN A 373 1.37 -17.74 -51.32
C GLN A 373 1.26 -18.24 -49.89
N PHE A 374 1.28 -17.30 -48.95
CA PHE A 374 1.09 -17.56 -47.52
C PHE A 374 -0.34 -17.25 -47.13
N THR A 375 -0.83 -17.87 -46.06
CA THR A 375 -2.15 -17.60 -45.51
C THR A 375 -2.07 -17.55 -43.99
N ASP A 376 -2.48 -16.43 -43.42
CA ASP A 376 -2.67 -16.28 -41.98
C ASP A 376 -3.95 -17.03 -41.54
N SER A 377 -3.82 -17.86 -40.52
CA SER A 377 -4.91 -18.57 -39.85
C SER A 377 -4.82 -18.42 -38.31
N SER A 378 -4.16 -17.35 -37.87
CA SER A 378 -3.94 -17.01 -36.47
C SER A 378 -5.25 -16.70 -35.75
N GLN A 379 -5.32 -17.06 -34.47
CA GLN A 379 -6.49 -16.81 -33.62
C GLN A 379 -6.22 -15.67 -32.64
N ASN A 380 -7.28 -14.98 -32.22
CA ASN A 380 -7.23 -13.90 -31.22
C ASN A 380 -6.25 -12.75 -31.55
N ALA A 381 -5.88 -12.57 -32.82
CA ALA A 381 -4.96 -11.54 -33.29
C ALA A 381 -5.72 -10.35 -33.88
N THR A 382 -5.33 -9.13 -33.51
CA THR A 382 -5.81 -7.89 -34.14
C THR A 382 -4.86 -7.39 -35.23
N SER A 383 -3.62 -7.88 -35.23
CA SER A 383 -2.58 -7.52 -36.20
C SER A 383 -1.67 -8.71 -36.50
N ARG A 384 -1.02 -8.65 -37.66
CA ARG A 384 -0.11 -9.68 -38.18
C ARG A 384 1.06 -9.00 -38.88
N SER A 385 2.22 -9.63 -38.84
CA SER A 385 3.40 -9.21 -39.59
C SER A 385 4.19 -10.42 -40.07
N TRP A 386 4.58 -10.37 -41.33
CA TRP A 386 5.38 -11.39 -42.00
C TRP A 386 6.81 -10.89 -42.15
N ASP A 387 7.74 -11.79 -41.91
CA ASP A 387 9.17 -11.66 -42.17
C ASP A 387 9.58 -12.94 -42.92
N PHE A 388 9.78 -12.83 -44.23
CA PHE A 388 9.88 -13.97 -45.15
C PHE A 388 11.27 -14.59 -45.22
N ASP A 389 12.29 -13.90 -44.72
CA ASP A 389 13.67 -14.36 -44.60
C ASP A 389 14.18 -14.40 -43.15
N ASN A 390 13.35 -14.00 -42.20
CA ASN A 390 13.62 -13.98 -40.76
C ASN A 390 14.86 -13.13 -40.44
N ASP A 391 15.00 -11.99 -41.13
CA ASP A 391 16.10 -11.04 -40.97
C ASP A 391 15.81 -9.93 -39.93
N GLY A 392 14.57 -9.90 -39.40
CA GLY A 392 14.09 -8.91 -38.44
C GLY A 392 13.44 -7.69 -39.08
N ILE A 393 13.33 -7.63 -40.41
CA ILE A 393 12.62 -6.61 -41.17
C ILE A 393 11.25 -7.16 -41.56
N LEU A 394 10.20 -6.39 -41.30
CA LEU A 394 8.84 -6.80 -41.63
C LEU A 394 8.56 -6.52 -43.11
N ASP A 395 8.16 -7.56 -43.84
CA ASP A 395 7.88 -7.53 -45.28
C ASP A 395 6.42 -7.22 -45.60
N SER A 396 5.49 -7.77 -44.82
CA SER A 396 4.06 -7.65 -45.11
C SER A 396 3.19 -7.71 -43.87
N SER A 397 2.00 -7.12 -43.96
CA SER A 397 0.91 -7.25 -42.98
C SER A 397 -0.36 -7.82 -43.61
N ASP A 398 -0.30 -8.29 -44.86
CA ASP A 398 -1.46 -8.79 -45.58
C ASP A 398 -1.91 -10.15 -45.01
N GLU A 399 -3.19 -10.48 -45.18
CA GLU A 399 -3.74 -11.78 -44.75
C GLU A 399 -3.24 -12.94 -45.60
N THR A 400 -3.03 -12.71 -46.90
CA THR A 400 -2.59 -13.72 -47.87
C THR A 400 -1.50 -13.19 -48.80
N PRO A 401 -0.32 -12.83 -48.28
CA PRO A 401 0.75 -12.26 -49.09
C PRO A 401 1.36 -13.30 -50.04
N ILE A 402 1.94 -12.81 -51.13
CA ILE A 402 2.72 -13.61 -52.06
C ILE A 402 4.16 -13.09 -52.02
N HIS A 403 5.11 -13.97 -51.74
CA HIS A 403 6.54 -13.65 -51.76
C HIS A 403 7.26 -14.53 -52.79
N THR A 404 8.26 -13.96 -53.48
CA THR A 404 9.00 -14.67 -54.55
C THR A 404 10.48 -14.79 -54.19
N TYR A 405 10.91 -16.01 -53.93
CA TYR A 405 12.31 -16.33 -53.63
C TYR A 405 13.11 -16.50 -54.92
N SER A 406 14.03 -15.58 -55.18
CA SER A 406 14.81 -15.55 -56.43
C SER A 406 16.12 -16.35 -56.38
N VAL A 407 16.55 -16.78 -55.19
CA VAL A 407 17.83 -17.47 -54.97
C VAL A 407 17.56 -18.86 -54.36
N PRO A 408 18.20 -19.93 -54.87
CA PRO A 408 18.15 -21.25 -54.24
C PRO A 408 18.70 -21.23 -52.81
N GLY A 409 18.05 -21.98 -51.91
CA GLY A 409 18.40 -22.02 -50.49
C GLY A 409 17.21 -22.39 -49.61
N THR A 410 17.47 -22.42 -48.30
CA THR A 410 16.43 -22.64 -47.29
C THR A 410 16.05 -21.30 -46.66
N CYS A 411 14.80 -20.89 -46.80
CA CYS A 411 14.26 -19.66 -46.23
C CYS A 411 13.38 -19.99 -45.03
N ILE A 412 13.55 -19.24 -43.94
CA ILE A 412 12.73 -19.36 -42.74
C ILE A 412 11.75 -18.19 -42.76
N VAL A 413 10.45 -18.50 -42.74
CA VAL A 413 9.38 -17.50 -42.71
C VAL A 413 8.85 -17.41 -41.29
N ASN A 414 8.72 -16.20 -40.79
CA ASN A 414 8.15 -15.89 -39.49
C ASN A 414 6.85 -15.11 -39.66
N LEU A 415 5.74 -15.66 -39.15
CA LEU A 415 4.51 -14.91 -38.93
C LEU A 415 4.42 -14.55 -37.45
N THR A 416 4.37 -13.26 -37.15
CA THR A 416 4.05 -12.76 -35.82
C THR A 416 2.61 -12.26 -35.78
N ALA A 417 1.80 -12.86 -34.91
CA ALA A 417 0.42 -12.45 -34.63
C ALA A 417 0.38 -11.66 -33.31
N SER A 418 -0.38 -10.58 -33.26
CA SER A 418 -0.38 -9.65 -32.11
C SER A 418 -1.78 -9.15 -31.75
N ASN A 419 -1.99 -8.88 -30.45
CA ASN A 419 -3.13 -8.14 -29.91
C ASN A 419 -2.69 -7.25 -28.73
N GLU A 420 -3.63 -6.59 -28.05
CA GLU A 420 -3.34 -5.73 -26.89
C GLU A 420 -2.70 -6.46 -25.69
N ASN A 421 -2.83 -7.79 -25.64
CA ASN A 421 -2.35 -8.63 -24.54
C ASN A 421 -0.97 -9.26 -24.83
N GLY A 422 -0.49 -9.25 -26.07
CA GLY A 422 0.83 -9.79 -26.41
C GLY A 422 0.96 -10.23 -27.86
N THR A 423 1.96 -11.09 -28.09
CA THR A 423 2.33 -11.60 -29.42
C THR A 423 2.64 -13.09 -29.37
N ASP A 424 2.37 -13.79 -30.47
CA ASP A 424 2.83 -15.16 -30.71
C ASP A 424 3.46 -15.24 -32.10
N SER A 425 4.32 -16.23 -32.34
CA SER A 425 4.99 -16.36 -33.63
C SER A 425 5.08 -17.81 -34.09
N LYS A 426 4.89 -18.01 -35.40
CA LYS A 426 5.02 -19.32 -36.03
C LYS A 426 6.00 -19.26 -37.18
N LEU A 427 6.95 -20.19 -37.15
CA LEU A 427 7.97 -20.35 -38.17
C LEU A 427 7.62 -21.50 -39.12
N ILE A 428 7.89 -21.33 -40.40
CA ILE A 428 7.93 -22.42 -41.38
C ILE A 428 9.17 -22.32 -42.26
N THR A 429 9.48 -23.40 -42.95
CA THR A 429 10.62 -23.47 -43.87
C THR A 429 10.15 -23.62 -45.31
N ILE A 430 10.73 -22.83 -46.20
CA ILE A 430 10.57 -22.93 -47.65
C ILE A 430 11.89 -23.37 -48.27
N THR A 431 11.87 -24.44 -49.06
CA THR A 431 13.07 -24.96 -49.74
C THR A 431 13.07 -24.58 -51.22
N VAL A 432 14.00 -23.72 -51.61
CA VAL A 432 14.17 -23.26 -52.99
C VAL A 432 15.33 -24.01 -53.63
N LYS A 433 15.04 -24.83 -54.64
CA LYS A 433 15.99 -25.69 -55.35
C LYS A 433 16.60 -24.94 -56.54
N ASP A 434 17.80 -25.33 -56.92
CA ASP A 434 18.44 -24.85 -58.15
C ASP A 434 18.04 -25.76 -59.31
N GLU A 435 17.59 -25.17 -60.41
CA GLU A 435 17.17 -25.89 -61.61
C GLU A 435 18.38 -26.48 -62.38
N ASN A 436 19.61 -26.09 -62.03
CA ASN A 436 20.85 -26.46 -62.73
C ASN A 436 21.70 -27.55 -62.05
N VAL A 437 21.21 -28.26 -61.04
CA VAL A 437 21.94 -29.41 -60.47
C VAL A 437 21.48 -30.70 -61.12
N THR A 438 22.15 -31.10 -62.21
CA THR A 438 22.12 -32.49 -62.68
C THR A 438 22.78 -33.37 -61.61
N ASP A 439 22.00 -34.20 -60.94
CA ASP A 439 22.46 -35.26 -60.04
C ASP A 439 23.48 -36.16 -60.77
N ILE A 440 24.74 -36.17 -60.31
CA ILE A 440 25.69 -37.20 -60.69
C ILE A 440 25.59 -38.31 -59.64
N GLN A 441 24.92 -39.41 -59.99
CA GLN A 441 25.01 -40.65 -59.21
C GLN A 441 26.44 -41.19 -59.26
N PRO A 442 27.03 -41.66 -58.14
CA PRO A 442 28.16 -42.59 -58.20
C PRO A 442 27.66 -44.02 -58.41
N GLU A 443 28.32 -44.71 -59.32
CA GLU A 443 28.13 -46.13 -59.63
C GLU A 443 28.37 -47.04 -58.41
N SER A 444 27.61 -48.13 -58.42
CA SER A 444 27.76 -49.30 -57.56
C SER A 444 29.03 -50.09 -57.88
N GLU A 445 29.85 -50.39 -56.87
CA GLU A 445 30.76 -51.54 -56.92
C GLU A 445 30.41 -52.58 -55.85
N THR A 446 30.31 -53.80 -56.34
CA THR A 446 30.01 -55.06 -55.67
C THR A 446 31.23 -55.65 -54.96
N GLY A 447 31.05 -56.29 -53.81
CA GLY A 447 32.03 -57.23 -53.26
C GLY A 447 31.75 -57.70 -51.84
N THR A 448 31.22 -58.91 -51.70
CA THR A 448 31.19 -59.75 -50.47
C THR A 448 32.03 -61.02 -50.73
N PRO A 449 32.26 -61.95 -49.78
CA PRO A 449 32.43 -61.86 -48.31
C PRO A 449 33.67 -62.67 -47.82
N GLY A 450 33.99 -62.65 -46.52
CA GLY A 450 34.94 -63.58 -45.91
C GLY A 450 34.84 -63.63 -44.38
N GLU A 451 34.46 -64.80 -43.87
CA GLU A 451 34.27 -65.20 -42.48
C GLU A 451 35.59 -65.20 -41.67
N ASP A 452 35.54 -64.94 -40.36
CA ASP A 452 36.14 -65.85 -39.37
C ASP A 452 35.78 -65.52 -37.91
N TYR A 453 35.94 -66.55 -37.08
CA TYR A 453 35.16 -66.95 -35.92
C TYR A 453 36.08 -67.03 -34.67
N VAL A 454 35.50 -67.05 -33.45
CA VAL A 454 36.08 -67.54 -32.15
C VAL A 454 37.05 -66.55 -31.46
N ASP A 455 37.14 -66.32 -30.14
CA ASP A 455 36.64 -66.98 -28.92
C ASP A 455 36.58 -66.00 -27.71
N THR A 456 35.93 -66.53 -26.68
CA THR A 456 35.61 -66.22 -25.29
C THR A 456 36.67 -65.70 -24.28
N THR A 457 36.12 -65.43 -23.08
CA THR A 457 36.68 -65.34 -21.71
C THR A 457 36.94 -63.90 -21.21
N GLY A 458 36.63 -63.48 -19.99
CA GLY A 458 36.08 -64.10 -18.78
C GLY A 458 36.35 -63.19 -17.56
N SER A 459 35.48 -63.32 -16.55
CA SER A 459 35.60 -62.95 -15.11
C SER A 459 35.85 -61.48 -14.67
N GLN A 460 34.94 -60.94 -13.85
CA GLN A 460 35.06 -60.65 -12.38
C GLN A 460 35.85 -59.37 -12.04
N ALA A 461 35.20 -58.33 -11.50
CA ALA A 461 34.75 -58.09 -10.12
C ALA A 461 35.84 -57.46 -9.21
N GLU A 462 35.38 -56.53 -8.35
CA GLU A 462 35.99 -55.80 -7.22
C GLU A 462 36.16 -54.29 -7.47
N GLN A 463 35.32 -53.44 -6.85
CA GLN A 463 35.36 -52.90 -5.48
C GLN A 463 36.56 -51.99 -5.19
N SER A 464 36.28 -50.71 -4.90
CA SER A 464 37.01 -49.77 -4.00
C SER A 464 36.55 -48.34 -4.34
N SER A 465 35.78 -47.63 -3.51
CA SER A 465 36.12 -46.92 -2.26
C SER A 465 36.55 -45.45 -2.46
N GLY A 466 35.95 -44.56 -1.65
CA GLY A 466 36.37 -43.17 -1.34
C GLY A 466 36.22 -42.14 -2.47
N GLN A 467 35.94 -40.86 -2.27
CA GLN A 467 35.75 -40.02 -1.08
C GLN A 467 35.32 -38.62 -1.57
N GLU A 468 34.50 -37.93 -0.77
CA GLU A 468 34.29 -36.46 -0.64
C GLU A 468 34.15 -35.52 -1.86
N GLY A 469 33.10 -34.69 -1.79
CA GLY A 469 32.95 -33.48 -2.59
C GLY A 469 31.68 -32.73 -2.24
N ILE A 470 31.72 -31.93 -1.16
CA ILE A 470 30.68 -30.97 -0.79
C ILE A 470 30.93 -29.68 -1.60
N SER A 471 29.95 -29.22 -2.38
CA SER A 471 29.79 -27.80 -2.74
C SER A 471 28.33 -27.57 -3.15
N SER A 472 27.48 -27.13 -2.23
CA SER A 472 27.05 -25.72 -2.11
C SER A 472 26.45 -25.16 -3.40
N ILE A 473 25.13 -25.04 -3.38
CA ILE A 473 24.27 -24.37 -4.35
C ILE A 473 24.65 -22.88 -4.44
N PRO A 474 24.92 -22.32 -5.63
CA PRO A 474 25.00 -20.87 -5.79
C PRO A 474 23.60 -20.26 -5.78
N GLY A 475 23.40 -19.33 -4.86
CA GLY A 475 22.26 -18.43 -4.82
C GLY A 475 22.23 -17.50 -6.04
N PHE A 476 21.02 -17.15 -6.43
CA PHE A 476 20.74 -16.19 -7.49
C PHE A 476 21.00 -14.77 -6.95
N GLU A 477 22.10 -14.17 -7.38
CA GLU A 477 22.40 -12.75 -7.23
C GLU A 477 21.54 -11.95 -8.24
N MET A 478 20.64 -11.10 -7.74
CA MET A 478 20.06 -10.00 -8.54
C MET A 478 20.82 -8.72 -8.22
N ILE A 479 21.70 -8.32 -9.13
CA ILE A 479 22.27 -6.97 -9.22
C ILE A 479 21.79 -6.37 -10.53
N TYR A 480 21.09 -5.24 -10.45
CA TYR A 480 21.16 -4.01 -11.27
C TYR A 480 20.02 -3.12 -10.72
N GLY A 481 20.17 -1.85 -10.39
CA GLY A 481 21.21 -0.88 -10.68
C GLY A 481 20.50 0.48 -10.69
N VAL A 482 20.64 1.21 -9.59
CA VAL A 482 20.17 2.59 -9.43
C VAL A 482 20.93 3.50 -10.40
N PHE A 483 20.22 4.34 -11.15
CA PHE A 483 20.77 5.59 -11.67
C PHE A 483 19.77 6.75 -11.50
N CYS A 484 20.13 7.65 -10.60
CA CYS A 484 19.60 9.01 -10.48
C CYS A 484 20.13 9.90 -11.62
N LEU A 485 19.37 10.93 -12.03
CA LEU A 485 19.66 12.36 -11.78
C LEU A 485 18.88 13.32 -12.68
N PHE A 486 18.22 14.27 -12.00
CA PHE A 486 17.98 15.70 -12.30
C PHE A 486 18.48 16.31 -13.62
N VAL A 487 17.61 17.12 -14.28
CA VAL A 487 17.74 18.57 -14.63
C VAL A 487 16.33 19.04 -15.10
N ILE A 488 15.55 19.87 -14.38
CA ILE A 488 15.58 21.34 -14.18
C ILE A 488 15.05 22.19 -15.38
N PHE A 489 13.92 22.87 -15.11
CA PHE A 489 13.52 24.25 -15.50
C PHE A 489 12.75 24.58 -16.81
N LEU A 490 11.59 25.23 -16.57
CA LEU A 490 10.91 26.34 -17.29
C LEU A 490 9.59 26.00 -18.00
N TYR A 491 8.48 26.26 -17.30
CA TYR A 491 7.28 26.78 -17.97
C TYR A 491 6.67 27.94 -17.15
N ARG A 492 7.19 29.14 -17.41
CA ARG A 492 6.48 30.41 -17.14
C ARG A 492 5.54 30.66 -18.32
N GLY A 493 4.24 30.48 -18.09
CA GLY A 493 3.20 30.97 -18.99
C GLY A 493 2.95 32.46 -18.76
N THR A 494 3.37 33.30 -19.71
CA THR A 494 2.78 34.64 -19.95
C THR A 494 1.52 34.42 -20.79
N GLY A 495 0.36 35.01 -20.49
CA GLY A 495 0.07 36.43 -20.73
C GLY A 495 -0.76 36.58 -22.02
N LYS A 496 -2.08 36.74 -21.86
CA LYS A 496 -2.95 37.49 -22.76
C LYS A 496 -3.83 38.40 -21.93
#